data_AF-A0AAP2Z5I8-F1
#
_entry.id   AF-A0AAP2Z5I8-F1
#
_cell.length_a   1.000
_cell.length_b   1.000
_cell.length_c   1.000
_cell.angle_alpha   90.00
_cell.angle_beta   90.00
_cell.angle_gamma   90.00
#
_symmetry.space_group_name_H-M   'P 1'
#
loop_
_entity.id
_entity.type
_entity.pdbx_description
1 polymer ?
#
loop_
_entity_poly.entity_id
_entity_poly.type
_entity_poly.pdbx_seq_one_letter_code
_entity_poly.pdbx_strand_id
1 'polypeptide(L)' 'MEAGTVDLENGASQTVTIPENPLFEVELERLTDSETGEQRYELEYEIRWTKK' A
#
# COMPACT_ATOMS: atom_id res chain seq x y z
N MET A 1 9.13 -14.08 -16.19
CA MET A 1 8.66 -12.98 -15.33
C MET A 1 7.33 -12.52 -15.87
N GLU A 2 6.31 -12.50 -15.02
CA GLU A 2 4.99 -11.98 -15.38
C GLU A 2 5.01 -10.45 -15.27
N ALA A 3 4.43 -9.77 -16.25
CA ALA A 3 4.46 -8.32 -16.36
C ALA A 3 3.11 -7.81 -16.87
N GLY A 4 2.74 -6.60 -16.43
CA GLY A 4 1.51 -5.92 -16.82
C GLY A 4 1.73 -4.43 -17.07
N THR A 5 0.78 -3.79 -17.73
CA THR A 5 0.78 -2.34 -17.96
C THR A 5 -0.16 -1.67 -16.96
N VAL A 6 0.31 -0.63 -16.29
CA VAL A 6 -0.51 0.23 -15.42
C VAL A 6 -0.60 1.62 -16.02
N ASP A 7 -1.80 2.20 -15.96
CA ASP A 7 -2.02 3.60 -16.30
C ASP A 7 -1.91 4.45 -15.04
N LEU A 8 -1.08 5.48 -15.11
CA LEU A 8 -0.83 6.43 -14.02
C LEU A 8 -1.81 7.60 -14.14
N GLU A 9 -2.11 8.25 -13.01
CA GLU A 9 -3.08 9.35 -12.95
C GLU A 9 -2.72 10.54 -13.86
N ASN A 10 -1.44 10.68 -14.24
CA ASN A 10 -0.97 11.70 -15.18
C ASN A 10 -1.16 11.36 -16.67
N GLY A 11 -1.83 10.23 -16.98
CA GLY A 11 -2.06 9.76 -18.34
C GLY A 11 -0.85 9.06 -18.99
N ALA A 12 0.22 8.82 -18.24
CA ALA A 12 1.32 7.97 -18.69
C ALA A 12 1.01 6.49 -18.41
N SER A 13 1.51 5.60 -19.26
CA SER A 13 1.45 4.15 -19.03
C SER A 13 2.85 3.62 -18.72
N GLN A 14 2.94 2.66 -17.79
CA GLN A 14 4.20 2.00 -17.43
C GLN A 14 4.02 0.49 -17.42
N THR A 15 4.98 -0.24 -18.00
CA THR A 15 5.09 -1.69 -17.81
C THR A 15 5.82 -1.97 -16.48
N VAL A 16 5.18 -2.75 -15.62
CA VAL A 16 5.72 -3.18 -14.33
C VAL A 16 5.79 -4.69 -14.29
N THR A 17 6.93 -5.20 -13.81
CA THR A 17 7.12 -6.62 -13.53
C THR A 17 6.63 -6.92 -12.12
N ILE A 18 6.01 -8.08 -11.93
CA ILE A 18 5.78 -8.59 -10.58
C ILE A 18 7.15 -8.89 -9.97
N PRO A 19 7.53 -8.28 -8.83
CA PRO A 19 8.82 -8.56 -8.21
C PRO A 19 8.85 -9.99 -7.68
N GLU A 20 10.02 -10.61 -7.71
CA GLU A 20 10.21 -11.96 -7.12
C GLU A 20 9.94 -11.97 -5.61
N ASN A 21 10.15 -10.82 -4.95
CA ASN A 21 9.89 -10.62 -3.53
C ASN A 21 9.03 -9.36 -3.36
N PRO A 22 7.69 -9.45 -3.50
CA PRO A 22 6.81 -8.33 -3.16
C PRO A 22 6.91 -8.03 -1.66
N LEU A 23 6.88 -6.74 -1.30
CA LEU A 23 6.76 -6.38 0.10
C LEU A 23 5.30 -6.47 0.50
N PHE A 24 5.05 -7.18 1.60
CA PHE A 24 3.76 -7.24 2.26
C PHE A 24 3.95 -6.75 3.69
N GLU A 25 3.27 -5.65 4.03
CA GLU A 25 3.28 -5.05 5.35
C GLU A 25 1.88 -5.22 5.98
N VAL A 26 1.84 -5.60 7.26
CA VAL A 26 0.61 -5.67 8.06
C VAL A 26 0.84 -4.82 9.30
N GLU A 27 -0.02 -3.82 9.49
CA GLU A 27 0.09 -2.88 10.59
C GLU A 27 -1.20 -2.86 11.41
N LEU A 28 -1.07 -2.90 12.73
CA LEU A 28 -2.18 -2.71 13.66
C LEU A 28 -1.89 -1.49 14.51
N GLU A 29 -2.64 -0.42 14.29
CA GLU A 29 -2.49 0.83 15.01
C GLU A 29 -3.64 1.04 15.99
N ARG A 30 -3.32 1.62 17.16
CA ARG A 30 -4.33 2.16 18.07
C ARG A 30 -4.39 3.67 17.89
N LEU A 31 -5.49 4.13 17.31
CA LEU A 31 -5.76 5.55 17.14
C LEU A 31 -6.50 6.09 18.35
N THR A 32 -6.13 7.31 18.75
CA THR A 32 -6.85 8.09 19.75
C THR A 32 -7.31 9.39 19.13
N ASP A 33 -8.60 9.63 19.16
CA ASP A 33 -9.17 10.90 18.75
C ASP A 33 -8.68 12.01 19.69
N SER A 34 -8.00 13.02 19.15
CA SER A 34 -7.35 14.06 19.94
C SER A 34 -8.31 15.04 20.61
N GLU A 35 -9.56 15.13 20.12
CA GLU A 35 -10.58 16.05 20.63
C GLU A 35 -11.46 15.39 21.69
N THR A 36 -11.77 14.12 21.50
CA THR A 36 -12.75 13.36 22.31
C THR A 36 -12.11 12.28 23.19
N GLY A 37 -10.89 11.84 22.87
CA GLY A 37 -10.21 10.73 23.54
C GLY A 37 -10.74 9.35 23.16
N GLU A 38 -11.67 9.25 22.21
CA GLU A 38 -12.18 7.97 21.70
C GLU A 38 -11.04 7.13 21.11
N GLN A 39 -11.07 5.82 21.36
CA GLN A 39 -10.05 4.89 20.87
C GLN A 39 -10.64 3.92 19.86
N ARG A 40 -9.90 3.67 18.78
CA ARG A 40 -10.19 2.62 17.82
C ARG A 40 -8.91 1.93 17.38
N TYR A 41 -9.05 0.71 16.87
CA TYR A 41 -7.97 0.00 16.22
C TYR A 41 -8.13 0.06 14.71
N GLU A 42 -7.02 0.24 14.01
CA GLU A 42 -6.93 0.21 12.57
C GLU A 42 -5.99 -0.91 12.15
N LEU A 43 -6.46 -1.79 11.27
CA LEU A 43 -5.71 -2.90 10.72
C LEU A 43 -5.49 -2.67 9.23
N GLU A 44 -4.24 -2.51 8.84
CA GLU A 44 -3.84 -2.22 7.46
C GLU A 44 -3.09 -3.39 6.83
N TYR A 45 -3.31 -3.55 5.52
CA TYR A 45 -2.66 -4.53 4.67
C TYR A 45 -2.10 -3.81 3.45
N GLU A 46 -0.77 -3.79 3.29
CA GLU A 46 -0.13 -3.12 2.18
C GLU A 46 0.71 -4.08 1.34
N ILE A 47 0.55 -4.02 0.02
CA ILE A 47 1.38 -4.74 -0.95
C ILE A 47 2.09 -3.71 -1.84
N ARG A 48 3.42 -3.78 -1.90
CA ARG A 48 4.23 -2.93 -2.78
C ARG A 48 4.97 -3.76 -3.82
N TRP A 49 4.89 -3.30 -5.08
CA TRP A 49 5.61 -3.90 -6.21
C TRP A 49 6.82 -3.07 -6.68
N THR A 50 6.96 -1.85 -6.16
CA THR A 50 8.05 -0.91 -6.43
C THR A 50 8.77 -0.54 -5.12
N LYS A 51 10.00 -0.01 -5.22
CA LYS A 51 10.71 0.53 -4.05
C LYS A 51 9.99 1.79 -3.53
N LYS A 52 9.97 1.94 -2.21
CA LYS A 52 9.50 3.14 -1.49
C LYS A 52 10.41 4.33 -1.76
#